data_AF-A0A7W3VHN1-F1
#
_entry.id   AF-A0A7W3VHN1-F1
#
_cell.length_a   1.000
_cell.length_b   1.000
_cell.length_c   1.000
_cell.angle_alpha   90.00
_cell.angle_beta   90.00
_cell.angle_gamma   90.00
#
_symmetry.space_group_name_H-M   'P 1'
#
loop_
_entity.id
_entity.type
_entity.pdbx_description
1 polymer ?
#
loop_
_entity_poly.entity_id
_entity_poly.type
_entity_poly.pdbx_seq_one_letter_code
_entity_poly.pdbx_strand_id
1 'polypeptide(L)'
;MKQKLTIIIACLFFGLGAKAQKGQSIGIGVSIPDPSAVLHIESDTKGVLIPQVKITDLTQKTPIEAEAKESLLVYNIAESEGISKGYYYWTITPSNPKGKWVRVLTSEDHDTILEGQIQESFVEETTTENGEEVGTGVFVYTPDKTMATDPNAPGRLVLDIPDLVVKNQTVTSFELKQFELYHYSNGDVTREPKTDQELITENIRLNKKTTELELVYTDEDEKVFNFAVKDLLGGSNDSIPAITNLKLNSSLTGLVYTNEKGQNTDIDLVDVIKKNETVTSMTIDADDNLIFINEKEARQQVNIRSVVKEPWRVAEDNTESTKVTDNIFHNGWVGVGLTSAQASTAINSLKPDEKLRVNGSIYARNSYYADYVFDNYFTNEVSALHADYNFKDLATVESFIKANYHLPGITPIGDLEQSKEEGYLINVSELSIQLLEKVEELYLHTIEQHKVIESQKAALDKLQEQFNQLENLVKGNK
;
A
#
# COMPACT_ATOMS: atom_id res chain seq x y z
N MET A 1 -43.49 -79.15 -11.60
CA MET A 1 -42.27 -78.52 -12.16
C MET A 1 -42.54 -77.30 -13.05
N LYS A 2 -43.67 -77.21 -13.79
CA LYS A 2 -43.91 -76.08 -14.72
C LYS A 2 -44.15 -74.71 -14.06
N GLN A 3 -44.83 -74.62 -12.91
CA GLN A 3 -45.09 -73.32 -12.24
C GLN A 3 -43.85 -72.66 -11.59
N LYS A 4 -42.85 -73.44 -11.15
CA LYS A 4 -41.62 -72.88 -10.58
C LYS A 4 -40.65 -72.35 -11.65
N LEU A 5 -40.76 -72.83 -12.89
CA LEU A 5 -39.92 -72.36 -14.00
C LEU A 5 -40.43 -71.03 -14.58
N THR A 6 -41.74 -70.78 -14.54
CA THR A 6 -42.34 -69.53 -15.05
C THR A 6 -42.04 -68.31 -14.17
N ILE A 7 -41.94 -68.47 -12.84
CA ILE A 7 -41.62 -67.38 -11.91
C ILE A 7 -40.12 -66.98 -12.03
N ILE A 8 -39.23 -67.94 -12.29
CA ILE A 8 -37.80 -67.66 -12.48
C ILE A 8 -37.55 -66.94 -13.81
N ILE A 9 -38.28 -67.28 -14.87
CA ILE A 9 -38.19 -66.58 -16.17
C ILE A 9 -38.83 -65.19 -16.11
N ALA A 10 -39.89 -64.97 -15.32
CA ALA A 10 -40.48 -63.65 -15.09
C ALA A 10 -39.57 -62.72 -14.28
N CYS A 11 -38.81 -63.23 -13.31
CA CYS A 11 -37.81 -62.45 -12.57
C CYS A 11 -36.56 -62.12 -13.41
N LEU A 12 -36.20 -62.96 -14.39
CA LEU A 12 -35.07 -62.67 -15.29
C LEU A 12 -35.38 -61.57 -16.32
N PHE A 13 -36.66 -61.33 -16.65
CA PHE A 13 -37.05 -60.28 -17.60
C PHE A 13 -37.32 -58.90 -16.96
N PHE A 14 -37.46 -58.82 -15.63
CA PHE A 14 -37.56 -57.53 -14.90
C PHE A 14 -36.20 -56.86 -14.62
N GLY A 15 -35.08 -57.55 -14.88
CA GLY A 15 -33.72 -57.05 -14.62
C GLY A 15 -33.10 -56.20 -15.74
N LEU A 16 -33.75 -56.06 -16.91
CA LEU A 16 -33.18 -55.39 -18.09
C LEU A 16 -33.61 -53.91 -18.25
N GLY A 17 -34.35 -53.35 -17.28
CA GLY A 17 -34.81 -51.96 -17.28
C GLY A 17 -34.11 -51.02 -16.31
N ALA A 18 -33.25 -51.52 -15.40
CA ALA A 18 -32.53 -50.67 -14.47
C ALA A 18 -31.34 -50.01 -15.18
N LYS A 19 -31.56 -48.82 -15.76
CA LYS A 19 -30.47 -47.89 -16.08
C LYS A 19 -29.89 -47.40 -14.75
N ALA A 20 -28.98 -48.16 -14.16
CA ALA A 20 -28.16 -47.69 -13.06
C ALA A 20 -27.29 -46.52 -13.57
N GLN A 21 -27.69 -45.32 -13.16
CA GLN A 21 -26.84 -44.15 -12.87
C GLN A 21 -25.92 -43.69 -14.00
N LYS A 22 -26.48 -42.86 -14.89
CA LYS A 22 -25.71 -41.97 -15.76
C LYS A 22 -25.31 -40.75 -14.91
N GLY A 23 -24.02 -40.65 -14.55
CA GLY A 23 -23.43 -39.50 -13.84
C GLY A 23 -23.25 -39.69 -12.33
N GLN A 24 -22.59 -40.77 -11.90
CA GLN A 24 -22.28 -40.96 -10.48
C GLN A 24 -21.22 -39.94 -10.02
N SER A 25 -21.67 -38.87 -9.37
CA SER A 25 -20.86 -38.15 -8.39
C SER A 25 -20.36 -39.14 -7.35
N ILE A 26 -19.07 -39.10 -7.03
CA ILE A 26 -18.47 -39.97 -6.02
C ILE A 26 -18.58 -39.27 -4.67
N GLY A 27 -19.27 -39.91 -3.72
CA GLY A 27 -19.32 -39.49 -2.33
C GLY A 27 -18.33 -40.26 -1.48
N ILE A 28 -17.52 -39.56 -0.68
CA ILE A 28 -16.72 -40.17 0.39
C ILE A 28 -17.12 -39.50 1.70
N GLY A 29 -17.78 -40.25 2.59
CA GLY A 29 -18.31 -39.70 3.84
C GLY A 29 -19.69 -39.05 3.74
N VAL A 30 -20.28 -38.97 2.53
CA VAL A 30 -21.64 -38.44 2.28
C VAL A 30 -22.55 -39.47 1.64
N SER A 31 -23.80 -39.54 2.07
CA SER A 31 -24.79 -40.48 1.53
C SER A 31 -25.40 -40.02 0.21
N ILE A 32 -25.47 -38.71 -0.02
CA ILE A 32 -25.95 -38.10 -1.26
C ILE A 32 -24.92 -37.03 -1.64
N PRO A 33 -24.02 -37.31 -2.60
CA PRO A 33 -23.09 -36.32 -3.10
C PRO A 33 -23.85 -35.10 -3.65
N ASP A 34 -23.23 -33.92 -3.56
CA ASP A 34 -23.82 -32.72 -4.13
C ASP A 34 -23.98 -32.89 -5.65
N PRO A 35 -25.15 -32.61 -6.24
CA PRO A 35 -25.37 -32.77 -7.68
C PRO A 35 -24.41 -31.97 -8.57
N SER A 36 -23.79 -30.90 -8.04
CA SER A 36 -22.81 -30.07 -8.74
C SER A 36 -21.39 -30.63 -8.70
N ALA A 37 -21.10 -31.60 -7.83
CA ALA A 37 -19.76 -32.11 -7.61
C ALA A 37 -19.55 -33.48 -8.25
N VAL A 38 -18.47 -33.65 -9.02
CA VAL A 38 -18.05 -35.00 -9.49
C VAL A 38 -17.47 -35.82 -8.33
N LEU A 39 -16.91 -35.16 -7.32
CA LEU A 39 -16.35 -35.76 -6.10
C LEU A 39 -16.75 -34.90 -4.89
N HIS A 40 -17.56 -35.43 -3.98
CA HIS A 40 -17.92 -34.81 -2.71
C HIS A 40 -17.29 -35.61 -1.56
N ILE A 41 -16.41 -34.98 -0.79
CA ILE A 41 -15.75 -35.57 0.37
C ILE A 41 -16.13 -34.77 1.62
N GLU A 42 -16.73 -35.44 2.61
CA GLU A 42 -17.12 -34.81 3.88
C GLU A 42 -16.58 -35.64 5.06
N SER A 43 -15.97 -34.98 6.04
CA SER A 43 -15.54 -35.57 7.30
C SER A 43 -15.26 -34.50 8.33
N ASP A 44 -15.73 -34.70 9.56
CA ASP A 44 -15.46 -33.77 10.67
C ASP A 44 -14.03 -33.86 11.22
N THR A 45 -13.29 -34.94 10.89
CA THR A 45 -12.00 -35.26 11.53
C THR A 45 -10.89 -35.63 10.56
N LYS A 46 -11.15 -35.72 9.25
CA LYS A 46 -10.19 -36.17 8.25
C LYS A 46 -10.18 -35.24 7.03
N GLY A 47 -8.99 -34.93 6.54
CA GLY A 47 -8.80 -34.17 5.30
C GLY A 47 -8.49 -35.06 4.09
N VAL A 48 -8.22 -34.41 2.95
CA VAL A 48 -7.79 -35.07 1.71
C VAL A 48 -6.30 -34.84 1.51
N LEU A 49 -5.53 -35.93 1.40
CA LEU A 49 -4.11 -35.84 1.07
C LEU A 49 -3.95 -35.82 -0.46
N ILE A 50 -3.64 -34.63 -0.99
CA ILE A 50 -3.31 -34.43 -2.40
C ILE A 50 -1.95 -35.07 -2.71
N PRO A 51 -1.74 -35.67 -3.89
CA PRO A 51 -0.48 -36.32 -4.25
C PRO A 51 0.74 -35.44 -3.96
N GLN A 52 1.64 -35.96 -3.12
CA GLN A 52 2.86 -35.29 -2.73
C GLN A 52 4.00 -35.64 -3.70
N VAL A 53 4.63 -34.63 -4.29
CA VAL A 53 5.65 -34.79 -5.33
C VAL A 53 6.85 -33.89 -5.07
N LYS A 54 8.01 -34.24 -5.65
CA LYS A 54 9.22 -33.41 -5.59
C LYS A 54 9.39 -32.66 -6.91
N ILE A 55 9.05 -31.38 -6.91
CA ILE A 55 9.25 -30.50 -8.07
C ILE A 55 10.64 -29.89 -7.95
N THR A 56 11.46 -30.05 -8.98
CA THR A 56 12.83 -29.49 -9.04
C THR A 56 12.98 -28.40 -10.10
N ASP A 57 12.04 -28.30 -11.03
CA ASP A 57 12.01 -27.31 -12.10
C ASP A 57 10.55 -26.98 -12.42
N LEU A 58 10.16 -25.71 -12.27
CA LEU A 58 8.79 -25.26 -12.51
C LEU A 58 8.39 -25.34 -13.99
N THR A 59 9.34 -25.45 -14.92
CA THR A 59 9.07 -25.49 -16.36
C THR A 59 8.93 -26.91 -16.90
N GLN A 60 9.22 -27.94 -16.09
CA GLN A 60 9.20 -29.33 -16.50
C GLN A 60 8.04 -30.08 -15.84
N LYS A 61 7.38 -30.98 -16.59
CA LYS A 61 6.29 -31.81 -16.05
C LYS A 61 6.76 -32.84 -15.00
N THR A 62 8.06 -33.15 -14.98
CA THR A 62 8.69 -34.00 -13.97
C THR A 62 8.32 -33.53 -12.57
N PRO A 63 7.93 -34.43 -11.65
CA PRO A 63 8.04 -35.89 -11.69
C PRO A 63 6.82 -36.63 -12.27
N ILE A 64 5.90 -35.93 -12.93
CA ILE A 64 4.74 -36.56 -13.56
C ILE A 64 5.19 -37.21 -14.89
N GLU A 65 5.21 -38.54 -14.92
CA GLU A 65 5.66 -39.30 -16.10
C GLU A 65 4.68 -39.18 -17.29
N ALA A 66 3.37 -39.14 -16.99
CA ALA A 66 2.33 -38.98 -17.98
C ALA A 66 2.28 -37.55 -18.56
N GLU A 67 1.43 -37.33 -19.57
CA GLU A 67 1.14 -35.98 -20.05
C GLU A 67 0.38 -35.19 -18.97
N ALA A 68 1.02 -34.17 -18.39
CA ALA A 68 0.40 -33.29 -17.42
C ALA A 68 -0.72 -32.48 -18.08
N LYS A 69 -1.90 -32.50 -17.47
CA LYS A 69 -3.08 -31.77 -17.96
C LYS A 69 -3.23 -30.45 -17.22
N GLU A 70 -3.84 -29.47 -17.90
CA GLU A 70 -4.25 -28.22 -17.28
C GLU A 70 -5.01 -28.49 -15.98
N SER A 71 -4.74 -27.71 -14.94
CA SER A 71 -5.37 -27.83 -13.62
C SER A 71 -4.99 -29.09 -12.83
N LEU A 72 -3.92 -29.81 -13.21
CA LEU A 72 -3.39 -30.90 -12.39
C LEU A 72 -2.81 -30.34 -11.07
N LEU A 73 -3.43 -30.68 -9.93
CA LEU A 73 -3.05 -30.21 -8.59
C LEU A 73 -2.17 -31.24 -7.86
N VAL A 74 -1.07 -30.78 -7.28
CA VAL A 74 -0.15 -31.57 -6.47
C VAL A 74 0.34 -30.77 -5.26
N TYR A 75 0.87 -31.44 -4.24
CA TYR A 75 1.57 -30.79 -3.14
C TYR A 75 3.09 -31.01 -3.29
N ASN A 76 3.85 -29.92 -3.47
CA ASN A 76 5.30 -29.99 -3.56
C ASN A 76 5.92 -30.10 -2.16
N ILE A 77 6.82 -31.08 -2.01
CA ILE A 77 7.58 -31.31 -0.76
C ILE A 77 9.05 -30.89 -0.86
N ALA A 78 9.53 -30.49 -2.05
CA ALA A 78 10.89 -30.03 -2.27
C ALA A 78 11.04 -28.54 -1.94
N GLU A 79 12.26 -28.12 -1.59
CA GLU A 79 12.60 -26.74 -1.26
C GLU A 79 13.96 -26.42 -1.88
N SER A 80 13.99 -25.40 -2.74
CA SER A 80 15.19 -24.92 -3.45
C SER A 80 15.03 -23.45 -3.81
N GLU A 81 16.07 -22.82 -4.36
CA GLU A 81 15.99 -21.44 -4.86
C GLU A 81 14.83 -21.30 -5.87
N GLY A 82 13.89 -20.39 -5.57
CA GLY A 82 12.68 -20.17 -6.38
C GLY A 82 11.58 -21.25 -6.29
N ILE A 83 11.73 -22.29 -5.46
CA ILE A 83 10.75 -23.37 -5.29
C ILE A 83 10.51 -23.62 -3.80
N SER A 84 9.29 -23.31 -3.34
CA SER A 84 8.88 -23.49 -1.96
C SER A 84 7.96 -24.72 -1.80
N LYS A 85 7.77 -25.17 -0.57
CA LYS A 85 6.72 -26.17 -0.27
C LYS A 85 5.33 -25.56 -0.44
N GLY A 86 4.36 -26.38 -0.81
CA GLY A 86 2.96 -25.95 -0.91
C GLY A 86 2.23 -26.59 -2.07
N TYR A 87 1.03 -26.07 -2.35
CA TYR A 87 0.21 -26.55 -3.47
C TYR A 87 0.68 -25.94 -4.77
N TYR A 88 0.80 -26.79 -5.79
CA TYR A 88 1.14 -26.39 -7.16
C TYR A 88 0.11 -26.95 -8.12
N TYR A 89 -0.23 -26.17 -9.14
CA TYR A 89 -1.03 -26.63 -10.26
C TYR A 89 -0.28 -26.48 -11.58
N TRP A 90 -0.53 -27.39 -12.52
CA TRP A 90 0.02 -27.31 -13.86
C TRP A 90 -0.85 -26.39 -14.74
N THR A 91 -0.22 -25.47 -15.45
CA THR A 91 -0.91 -24.57 -16.38
C THR A 91 -0.15 -24.37 -17.69
N ILE A 92 -0.90 -24.25 -18.78
CA ILE A 92 -0.44 -24.02 -20.15
C ILE A 92 -1.05 -22.69 -20.60
N THR A 93 -0.18 -21.73 -20.91
CA THR A 93 -0.57 -20.38 -21.33
C THR A 93 0.01 -20.07 -22.71
N PRO A 94 -0.51 -19.06 -23.44
CA PRO A 94 0.09 -18.64 -24.71
C PRO A 94 1.58 -18.28 -24.59
N SER A 95 2.00 -17.75 -23.43
CA SER A 95 3.40 -17.43 -23.11
C SER A 95 4.24 -18.63 -22.66
N ASN A 96 3.59 -19.74 -22.23
CA ASN A 96 4.25 -20.99 -21.82
C ASN A 96 3.54 -22.20 -22.47
N PRO A 97 3.72 -22.43 -23.79
CA PRO A 97 2.97 -23.46 -24.52
C PRO A 97 3.34 -24.89 -24.15
N LYS A 98 4.48 -25.08 -23.45
CA LYS A 98 4.91 -26.38 -22.90
C LYS A 98 4.38 -26.65 -21.49
N GLY A 99 3.71 -25.68 -20.88
CA GLY A 99 3.21 -25.73 -19.51
C GLY A 99 4.26 -25.40 -18.46
N LYS A 100 3.78 -25.04 -17.25
CA LYS A 100 4.60 -24.82 -16.06
C LYS A 100 3.81 -25.11 -14.78
N TRP A 101 4.53 -25.41 -13.71
CA TRP A 101 4.04 -25.43 -12.34
C TRP A 101 3.89 -24.00 -11.81
N VAL A 102 2.73 -23.71 -11.23
CA VAL A 102 2.45 -22.46 -10.53
C VAL A 102 2.05 -22.78 -9.11
N ARG A 103 2.71 -22.13 -8.14
CA ARG A 103 2.39 -22.26 -6.71
C ARG A 103 1.10 -21.52 -6.41
N VAL A 104 0.23 -22.12 -5.60
CA VAL A 104 -0.91 -21.44 -5.00
C VAL A 104 -0.40 -20.68 -3.78
N LEU A 105 -0.50 -19.36 -3.82
CA LEU A 105 -0.11 -18.50 -2.70
C LEU A 105 -1.24 -18.39 -1.69
N THR A 106 -0.86 -18.24 -0.42
CA THR A 106 -1.76 -18.07 0.72
C THR A 106 -1.54 -16.72 1.38
N SER A 107 -2.40 -16.34 2.34
CA SER A 107 -2.21 -15.13 3.15
C SER A 107 -0.93 -15.15 3.97
N GLU A 108 -0.34 -16.32 4.24
CA GLU A 108 0.93 -16.45 4.93
C GLU A 108 2.12 -16.06 4.03
N ASP A 109 1.97 -16.15 2.71
CA ASP A 109 2.98 -15.74 1.72
C ASP A 109 2.97 -14.21 1.45
N HIS A 110 2.45 -13.41 2.38
CA HIS A 110 2.26 -11.96 2.21
C HIS A 110 3.54 -11.23 1.80
N ASP A 111 4.69 -11.57 2.38
CA ASP A 111 5.98 -10.97 2.05
C ASP A 111 6.33 -11.12 0.57
N THR A 112 6.04 -12.28 -0.02
CA THR A 112 6.33 -12.57 -1.44
C THR A 112 5.35 -11.88 -2.39
N ILE A 113 4.13 -11.57 -1.91
CA ILE A 113 3.13 -10.79 -2.65
C ILE A 113 3.50 -9.30 -2.62
N LEU A 114 4.00 -8.83 -1.48
CA LEU A 114 4.37 -7.46 -1.19
C LEU A 114 5.63 -7.02 -1.93
N GLU A 115 6.64 -7.90 -2.05
CA GLU A 115 7.88 -7.61 -2.80
C GLU A 115 7.66 -7.27 -4.29
N GLY A 116 6.52 -7.66 -4.88
CA GLY A 116 6.17 -7.35 -6.27
C GLY A 116 5.32 -6.08 -6.45
N GLN A 117 4.93 -5.40 -5.36
CA GLN A 117 4.16 -4.16 -5.41
C GLN A 117 5.11 -2.96 -5.32
N ILE A 118 4.72 -1.83 -5.93
CA ILE A 118 5.43 -0.55 -5.75
C ILE A 118 5.33 -0.21 -4.26
N GLN A 119 6.45 -0.31 -3.56
CA GLN A 119 6.59 0.06 -2.15
C GLN A 119 7.51 1.26 -2.03
N GLU A 120 7.14 2.18 -1.15
CA GLU A 120 8.01 3.26 -0.74
C GLU A 120 9.24 2.71 -0.01
N SER A 121 10.39 3.31 -0.28
CA SER A 121 11.65 2.93 0.36
C SER A 121 12.36 4.15 0.90
N PHE A 122 12.68 4.11 2.19
CA PHE A 122 13.66 5.00 2.83
C PHE A 122 14.93 4.19 3.08
N VAL A 123 16.02 4.59 2.43
CA VAL A 123 17.32 3.91 2.55
C VAL A 123 18.36 4.95 2.97
N GLU A 124 19.10 4.66 4.04
CA GLU A 124 20.31 5.40 4.35
C GLU A 124 21.44 4.90 3.45
N GLU A 125 22.15 5.80 2.77
CA GLU A 125 23.36 5.43 2.05
C GLU A 125 24.41 4.94 3.06
N THR A 126 25.06 3.84 2.74
CA THR A 126 26.12 3.27 3.57
C THR A 126 27.47 3.37 2.86
N THR A 127 28.53 3.48 3.64
CA THR A 127 29.91 3.38 3.18
C THR A 127 30.65 2.35 4.01
N THR A 128 31.81 1.90 3.54
CA THR A 128 32.64 0.93 4.27
C THR A 128 33.80 1.67 4.93
N GLU A 129 33.80 1.73 6.26
CA GLU A 129 34.93 2.19 7.04
C GLU A 129 35.50 1.05 7.88
N ASN A 130 36.81 0.80 7.77
CA ASN A 130 37.50 -0.28 8.49
C ASN A 130 36.89 -1.69 8.33
N GLY A 131 36.14 -1.93 7.25
CA GLY A 131 35.49 -3.21 6.97
C GLY A 131 34.10 -3.36 7.60
N GLU A 132 33.58 -2.33 8.28
CA GLU A 132 32.20 -2.27 8.76
C GLU A 132 31.39 -1.31 7.89
N GLU A 133 30.12 -1.66 7.67
CA GLU A 133 29.17 -0.85 6.93
C GLU A 133 28.61 0.23 7.88
N VAL A 134 28.90 1.48 7.57
CA VAL A 134 28.52 2.65 8.38
C VAL A 134 27.62 3.56 7.56
N GLY A 135 26.58 4.11 8.17
CA GLY A 135 25.70 5.08 7.53
C GLY A 135 26.43 6.37 7.20
N THR A 136 26.20 6.93 6.01
CA THR A 136 26.77 8.22 5.60
C THR A 136 25.95 9.40 6.13
N GLY A 137 24.75 9.16 6.68
CA GLY A 137 23.77 10.20 7.02
C GLY A 137 23.03 10.78 5.81
N VAL A 138 23.25 10.27 4.60
CA VAL A 138 22.47 10.64 3.41
C VAL A 138 21.26 9.71 3.31
N PHE A 139 20.07 10.27 3.43
CA PHE A 139 18.83 9.50 3.31
C PHE A 139 18.21 9.68 1.93
N VAL A 140 17.88 8.56 1.29
CA VAL A 140 17.25 8.53 -0.03
C VAL A 140 15.83 7.98 0.12
N TYR A 141 14.86 8.79 -0.30
CA TYR A 141 13.48 8.36 -0.47
C TYR A 141 13.21 8.10 -1.95
N THR A 142 12.67 6.92 -2.26
CA THR A 142 12.09 6.63 -3.57
C THR A 142 10.69 6.04 -3.44
N PRO A 143 9.70 6.52 -4.23
CA PRO A 143 8.36 5.92 -4.28
C PRO A 143 8.36 4.47 -4.76
N ASP A 144 9.37 4.08 -5.54
CA ASP A 144 9.59 2.71 -5.99
C ASP A 144 10.90 2.17 -5.40
N LYS A 145 10.79 1.19 -4.50
CA LYS A 145 11.93 0.50 -3.87
C LYS A 145 12.88 -0.13 -4.89
N THR A 146 12.40 -0.55 -6.06
CA THR A 146 13.25 -1.15 -7.09
C THR A 146 14.14 -0.12 -7.79
N MET A 147 13.82 1.18 -7.65
CA MET A 147 14.56 2.29 -8.22
C MET A 147 15.41 3.04 -7.18
N ALA A 148 15.57 2.52 -5.97
CA ALA A 148 16.31 3.18 -4.88
C ALA A 148 17.75 3.58 -5.27
N THR A 149 18.37 2.85 -6.19
CA THR A 149 19.73 3.09 -6.69
C THR A 149 19.79 3.90 -8.00
N ASP A 150 18.64 4.22 -8.62
CA ASP A 150 18.59 5.04 -9.83
C ASP A 150 18.62 6.54 -9.46
N PRO A 151 19.69 7.28 -9.79
CA PRO A 151 19.79 8.69 -9.46
C PRO A 151 18.74 9.57 -10.14
N ASN A 152 18.06 9.07 -11.19
CA ASN A 152 17.02 9.78 -11.94
C ASN A 152 15.60 9.28 -11.62
N ALA A 153 15.41 8.50 -10.56
CA ALA A 153 14.10 7.97 -10.21
C ALA A 153 13.07 9.12 -10.00
N PRO A 154 11.87 9.03 -10.60
CA PRO A 154 10.84 10.05 -10.44
C PRO A 154 10.38 10.14 -8.97
N GLY A 155 10.38 11.36 -8.41
CA GLY A 155 10.04 11.58 -7.00
C GLY A 155 11.18 11.24 -6.02
N ARG A 156 12.40 10.94 -6.52
CA ARG A 156 13.58 10.76 -5.68
C ARG A 156 13.87 12.02 -4.89
N LEU A 157 13.96 11.87 -3.57
CA LEU A 157 14.44 12.91 -2.67
C LEU A 157 15.73 12.43 -2.02
N VAL A 158 16.76 13.26 -2.08
CA VAL A 158 18.02 13.04 -1.38
C VAL A 158 18.14 14.07 -0.28
N LEU A 159 18.25 13.59 0.95
CA LEU A 159 18.46 14.41 2.13
C LEU A 159 19.88 14.14 2.65
N ASP A 160 20.81 15.00 2.24
CA ASP A 160 22.20 14.97 2.69
C ASP A 160 22.31 15.69 4.03
N ILE A 161 22.14 14.93 5.12
CA ILE A 161 22.20 15.47 6.48
C ILE A 161 23.60 16.04 6.78
N PRO A 162 24.73 15.39 6.42
CA PRO A 162 26.05 15.98 6.56
C PRO A 162 26.19 17.35 5.88
N ASP A 163 25.78 17.49 4.62
CA ASP A 163 25.86 18.77 3.89
C ASP A 163 24.94 19.83 4.51
N LEU A 164 23.74 19.46 4.97
CA LEU A 164 22.85 20.36 5.70
C LEU A 164 23.45 20.82 7.03
N VAL A 165 24.11 19.92 7.75
CA VAL A 165 24.82 20.25 8.99
C VAL A 165 25.99 21.18 8.66
N VAL A 166 26.82 20.88 7.65
CA VAL A 166 27.95 21.72 7.22
C VAL A 166 27.51 23.11 6.74
N LYS A 167 26.42 23.22 5.99
CA LYS A 167 25.86 24.51 5.55
C LYS A 167 25.33 25.35 6.70
N ASN A 168 24.93 24.72 7.80
CA ASN A 168 24.46 25.38 9.02
C ASN A 168 25.52 25.40 10.13
N GLN A 169 26.73 24.87 9.88
CA GLN A 169 27.89 25.03 10.75
C GLN A 169 28.45 26.45 10.54
N THR A 170 28.82 27.09 11.64
CA THR A 170 29.40 28.44 11.62
C THR A 170 30.82 28.37 11.06
N VAL A 171 31.08 29.08 9.95
CA VAL A 171 32.43 29.24 9.33
C VAL A 171 33.26 30.22 10.18
N THR A 172 33.45 29.88 11.44
CA THR A 172 34.28 30.66 12.36
C THR A 172 35.74 30.52 11.95
N SER A 173 36.42 31.64 11.71
CA SER A 173 37.85 31.67 11.43
C SER A 173 38.61 32.52 12.44
N PHE A 174 39.85 32.09 12.73
CA PHE A 174 40.78 32.81 13.59
C PHE A 174 42.06 33.12 12.83
N GLU A 175 42.49 34.38 12.86
CA GLU A 175 43.75 34.82 12.28
C GLU A 175 44.53 35.66 13.30
N LEU A 176 45.85 35.45 13.40
CA LEU A 176 46.73 36.33 14.18
C LEU A 176 47.31 37.41 13.28
N LYS A 177 47.07 38.69 13.63
CA LYS A 177 47.66 39.85 12.95
C LYS A 177 48.57 40.64 13.88
N GLN A 178 49.44 41.43 13.28
CA GLN A 178 50.20 42.47 13.97
C GLN A 178 49.62 43.83 13.61
N PHE A 179 49.47 44.71 14.60
CA PHE A 179 49.06 46.10 14.40
C PHE A 179 50.09 47.06 14.98
N GLU A 180 50.21 48.25 14.40
CA GLU A 180 51.09 49.31 14.90
C GLU A 180 50.39 50.12 16.01
N LEU A 181 51.17 50.50 17.01
CA LEU A 181 50.79 51.45 18.05
C LEU A 181 51.72 52.66 18.00
N TYR A 182 51.11 53.84 18.08
CA TYR A 182 51.75 55.13 18.03
C TYR A 182 51.79 55.70 19.44
N HIS A 183 53.00 55.84 20.00
CA HIS A 183 53.21 56.35 21.36
C HIS A 183 53.58 57.82 21.29
N TYR A 184 52.87 58.67 22.03
CA TYR A 184 53.08 60.11 22.02
C TYR A 184 53.73 60.63 23.30
N SER A 185 54.29 61.83 23.23
CA SER A 185 55.03 62.47 24.32
C SER A 185 54.19 62.77 25.57
N ASN A 186 52.87 62.80 25.46
CA ASN A 186 51.93 62.94 26.57
C ASN A 186 51.56 61.61 27.25
N GLY A 187 52.07 60.48 26.74
CA GLY A 187 51.72 59.15 27.22
C GLY A 187 50.54 58.51 26.49
N ASP A 188 49.89 59.21 25.55
CA ASP A 188 48.84 58.61 24.73
C ASP A 188 49.41 57.51 23.83
N VAL A 189 48.62 56.46 23.65
CA VAL A 189 48.91 55.37 22.72
C VAL A 189 47.69 55.15 21.84
N THR A 190 47.85 55.28 20.52
CA THR A 190 46.76 55.11 19.56
C THR A 190 47.09 54.07 18.50
N ARG A 191 46.04 53.47 17.92
CA ARG A 191 46.17 52.50 16.81
C ARG A 191 46.36 53.19 15.46
N GLU A 192 45.75 54.36 15.30
CA GLU A 192 45.92 55.21 14.11
C GLU A 192 46.83 56.40 14.43
N PRO A 193 47.69 56.83 13.50
CA PRO A 193 48.51 58.01 13.71
C PRO A 193 47.64 59.26 13.81
N LYS A 194 47.80 60.04 14.89
CA LYS A 194 47.29 61.41 14.98
C LYS A 194 47.81 62.24 13.81
N THR A 195 46.94 63.06 13.25
CA THR A 195 47.24 63.98 12.14
C THR A 195 48.19 65.09 12.59
N ASP A 196 48.91 65.71 11.64
CA ASP A 196 49.82 66.82 11.94
C ASP A 196 49.11 67.98 12.68
N GLN A 197 47.82 68.21 12.37
CA GLN A 197 47.02 69.25 13.00
C GLN A 197 46.68 68.93 14.46
N GLU A 198 46.44 67.67 14.81
CA GLU A 198 46.24 67.21 16.19
C GLU A 198 47.54 67.30 17.00
N LEU A 199 48.68 66.91 16.40
CA LEU A 199 50.00 67.00 17.05
C LEU A 199 50.37 68.43 17.43
N ILE A 200 50.08 69.39 16.54
CA ILE A 200 50.35 70.82 16.76
C ILE A 200 49.41 71.39 17.81
N THR A 201 48.11 71.07 17.72
CA THR A 201 47.08 71.64 18.61
C THR A 201 47.24 71.16 20.05
N GLU A 202 47.59 69.89 20.24
CA GLU A 202 47.79 69.29 21.57
C GLU A 202 49.24 69.45 22.08
N ASN A 203 50.15 70.00 21.26
CA ASN A 203 51.58 70.15 21.53
C ASN A 203 52.26 68.81 21.92
N ILE A 204 51.93 67.74 21.21
CA ILE A 204 52.44 66.38 21.42
C ILE A 204 53.28 65.92 20.23
N ARG A 205 54.25 65.05 20.47
CA ARG A 205 55.14 64.49 19.44
C ARG A 205 55.07 62.97 19.44
N LEU A 206 55.14 62.35 18.27
CA LEU A 206 55.30 60.90 18.16
C LEU A 206 56.68 60.51 18.74
N ASN A 207 56.67 59.70 19.79
CA ASN A 207 57.88 59.19 20.44
C ASN A 207 58.43 57.97 19.72
N LYS A 208 57.60 56.94 19.59
CA LYS A 208 57.99 55.64 19.02
C LYS A 208 56.78 54.93 18.44
N LYS A 209 57.06 54.03 17.52
CA LYS A 209 56.11 53.02 17.07
C LYS A 209 56.45 51.68 17.71
N THR A 210 55.44 50.94 18.12
CA THR A 210 55.59 49.53 18.51
C THR A 210 54.59 48.69 17.74
N THR A 211 54.80 47.38 17.67
CA THR A 211 53.81 46.44 17.13
C THR A 211 53.26 45.58 18.26
N GLU A 212 51.96 45.26 18.18
CA GLU A 212 51.29 44.34 19.10
C GLU A 212 50.55 43.26 18.31
N LEU A 213 50.34 42.10 18.94
CA LEU A 213 49.62 40.97 18.37
C LEU A 213 48.14 41.05 18.69
N GLU A 214 47.32 40.71 17.71
CA GLU A 214 45.87 40.71 17.79
C GLU A 214 45.31 39.40 17.25
N LEU A 215 44.39 38.81 18.02
CA LEU A 215 43.56 37.72 17.55
C LEU A 215 42.34 38.33 16.84
N VAL A 216 42.24 38.05 15.55
CA VAL A 216 41.10 38.41 14.71
C VAL A 216 40.17 37.21 14.66
N TYR A 217 38.96 37.40 15.13
CA TYR A 217 37.86 36.44 15.04
C TYR A 217 36.85 36.98 14.04
N THR A 218 36.50 36.18 13.04
CA THR A 218 35.41 36.48 12.11
C THR A 218 34.30 35.48 12.37
N ASP A 219 33.11 35.99 12.70
CA ASP A 219 31.92 35.18 12.91
C ASP A 219 31.24 34.80 11.58
N GLU A 220 30.17 34.01 11.67
CA GLU A 220 29.37 33.51 10.57
C GLU A 220 28.65 34.61 9.75
N ASP A 221 28.50 35.82 10.30
CA ASP A 221 27.88 36.97 9.66
C ASP A 221 28.94 37.91 9.01
N GLU A 222 30.17 37.43 8.81
CA GLU A 222 31.35 38.18 8.35
C GLU A 222 31.75 39.34 9.27
N LYS A 223 31.26 39.36 10.52
CA LYS A 223 31.57 40.41 11.47
C LYS A 223 32.91 40.12 12.13
N VAL A 224 33.82 41.09 12.00
CA VAL A 224 35.19 40.99 12.50
C VAL A 224 35.29 41.56 13.90
N PHE A 225 35.80 40.75 14.83
CA PHE A 225 36.16 41.17 16.18
C PHE A 225 37.67 41.05 16.38
N ASN A 226 38.21 42.04 17.06
CA ASN A 226 39.64 42.25 17.20
C ASN A 226 39.97 42.26 18.69
N PHE A 227 40.81 41.32 19.13
CA PHE A 227 41.21 41.18 20.52
C PHE A 227 42.72 41.30 20.64
N ALA A 228 43.19 42.34 21.32
CA ALA A 228 44.61 42.43 21.65
C ALA A 228 44.99 41.24 22.54
N VAL A 229 46.03 40.51 22.16
CA VAL A 229 46.42 39.27 22.84
C VAL A 229 46.76 39.53 24.31
N LYS A 230 47.28 40.73 24.64
CA LYS A 230 47.54 41.15 26.03
C LYS A 230 46.28 41.24 26.91
N ASP A 231 45.14 41.60 26.33
CA ASP A 231 43.87 41.78 27.04
C ASP A 231 43.20 40.41 27.29
N LEU A 232 43.29 39.51 26.30
CA LEU A 232 42.85 38.10 26.40
C LEU A 232 43.59 37.32 27.50
N LEU A 233 44.86 37.65 27.73
CA LEU A 233 45.72 37.00 28.72
C LEU A 233 45.56 37.58 30.13
N GLY A 234 44.50 38.36 30.38
CA GLY A 234 44.14 38.85 31.72
C GLY A 234 45.06 39.97 32.23
N GLY A 235 45.73 40.70 31.33
CA GLY A 235 46.63 41.82 31.64
C GLY A 235 45.96 43.05 32.19
N SER A 236 45.31 42.97 33.36
CA SER A 236 45.09 44.15 34.18
C SER A 236 46.28 44.35 35.12
N ASN A 237 46.90 45.53 35.04
CA ASN A 237 47.85 46.10 36.01
C ASN A 237 49.27 45.54 35.94
N ASP A 238 50.24 46.43 35.66
CA ASP A 238 51.64 46.58 36.14
C ASP A 238 52.47 45.37 36.63
N SER A 239 52.06 44.12 36.37
CA SER A 239 52.62 42.92 36.98
C SER A 239 52.40 41.64 36.17
N ILE A 240 51.82 41.71 34.95
CA ILE A 240 52.04 40.63 33.96
C ILE A 240 53.29 41.01 33.17
N PRO A 241 54.45 40.40 33.45
CA PRO A 241 55.69 40.79 32.81
C PRO A 241 55.66 40.29 31.37
N ALA A 242 56.26 41.09 30.48
CA ALA A 242 56.11 41.00 29.03
C ALA A 242 56.16 39.56 28.48
N ILE A 243 55.18 39.21 27.64
CA ILE A 243 55.24 38.03 26.79
C ILE A 243 56.50 38.16 25.93
N THR A 244 57.48 37.28 26.15
CA THR A 244 58.76 37.37 25.44
C THR A 244 58.75 36.60 24.12
N ASN A 245 57.80 35.68 23.96
CA ASN A 245 57.63 34.88 22.75
C ASN A 245 56.19 34.36 22.66
N LEU A 246 55.57 34.49 21.48
CA LEU A 246 54.32 33.82 21.13
C LEU A 246 54.56 33.05 19.82
N LYS A 247 54.26 31.75 19.83
CA LYS A 247 54.40 30.87 18.68
C LYS A 247 53.15 30.04 18.51
N LEU A 248 52.88 29.59 17.29
CA LEU A 248 51.97 28.46 17.08
C LEU A 248 52.58 27.23 17.76
N ASN A 249 51.73 26.39 18.36
CA ASN A 249 52.17 25.12 18.90
C ASN A 249 52.68 24.20 17.78
N SER A 250 53.41 23.15 18.16
CA SER A 250 54.01 22.23 17.20
C SER A 250 53.00 21.51 16.30
N SER A 251 51.73 21.48 16.70
CA SER A 251 50.61 20.93 15.93
C SER A 251 49.89 21.95 15.05
N LEU A 252 50.24 23.24 15.13
CA LEU A 252 49.54 24.36 14.46
C LEU A 252 48.04 24.47 14.83
N THR A 253 47.63 23.85 15.94
CA THR A 253 46.24 23.80 16.44
C THR A 253 45.98 24.79 17.57
N GLY A 254 47.00 25.54 18.00
CA GLY A 254 46.92 26.38 19.19
C GLY A 254 48.09 27.33 19.35
N LEU A 255 48.09 28.09 20.45
CA LEU A 255 49.09 29.10 20.78
C LEU A 255 49.95 28.66 21.95
N VAL A 256 51.26 28.86 21.83
CA VAL A 256 52.23 28.68 22.92
C VAL A 256 52.84 30.03 23.24
N TYR A 257 52.79 30.42 24.50
CA TYR A 257 53.52 31.60 24.96
C TYR A 257 54.58 31.21 25.99
N THR A 258 55.69 31.94 25.97
CA THR A 258 56.78 31.80 26.94
C THR A 258 56.76 33.00 27.90
N ASN A 259 56.61 32.73 29.20
CA ASN A 259 56.68 33.77 30.23
C ASN A 259 58.12 34.27 30.47
N GLU A 260 58.32 35.31 31.30
CA GLU A 260 59.66 35.87 31.54
C GLU A 260 60.63 34.90 32.26
N LYS A 261 60.12 33.80 32.82
CA LYS A 261 60.90 32.73 33.46
C LYS A 261 61.28 31.62 32.48
N GLY A 262 60.97 31.76 31.20
CA GLY A 262 61.26 30.77 30.17
C GLY A 262 60.32 29.56 30.20
N GLN A 263 59.19 29.63 30.93
CA GLN A 263 58.22 28.54 31.00
C GLN A 263 57.18 28.71 29.89
N ASN A 264 56.95 27.63 29.14
CA ASN A 264 55.94 27.59 28.08
C ASN A 264 54.57 27.22 28.64
N THR A 265 53.52 27.84 28.12
CA THR A 265 52.13 27.44 28.36
C THR A 265 51.42 27.28 27.03
N ASP A 266 50.78 26.12 26.83
CA ASP A 266 50.01 25.77 25.63
C ASP A 266 48.53 26.13 25.80
N ILE A 267 47.96 26.76 24.78
CA ILE A 267 46.53 27.00 24.62
C ILE A 267 46.10 26.24 23.36
N ASP A 268 45.39 25.13 23.53
CA ASP A 268 44.84 24.37 22.40
C ASP A 268 43.53 25.03 21.93
N LEU A 269 43.56 25.65 20.74
CA LEU A 269 42.38 26.31 20.18
C LEU A 269 41.37 25.28 19.67
N VAL A 270 41.79 24.06 19.31
CA VAL A 270 40.90 22.97 18.91
C VAL A 270 40.09 22.47 20.10
N ASP A 271 40.67 22.37 21.29
CA ASP A 271 39.93 22.00 22.50
C ASP A 271 39.00 23.13 22.97
N VAL A 272 39.37 24.39 22.78
CA VAL A 272 38.48 25.54 23.04
C VAL A 272 37.29 25.55 22.08
N ILE A 273 37.52 25.24 20.80
CA ILE A 273 36.47 25.11 19.78
C ILE A 273 35.55 23.93 20.13
N LYS A 274 36.08 22.71 20.32
CA LYS A 274 35.29 21.52 20.70
C LYS A 274 34.50 21.66 21.99
N LYS A 275 34.96 22.49 22.93
CA LYS A 275 34.27 22.74 24.21
C LYS A 275 33.17 23.79 24.11
N ASN A 276 33.17 24.60 23.05
CA ASN A 276 32.13 25.59 22.75
C ASN A 276 31.28 25.24 21.52
N GLU A 277 31.65 24.18 20.79
CA GLU A 277 30.77 23.48 19.85
C GLU A 277 29.77 22.64 20.66
N THR A 278 28.49 22.97 20.54
CA THR A 278 27.43 22.12 21.09
C THR A 278 27.05 21.07 20.05
N VAL A 279 26.98 19.81 20.48
CA VAL A 279 26.48 18.72 19.64
C VAL A 279 25.04 18.99 19.25
N THR A 280 24.82 19.23 17.96
CA THR A 280 23.52 19.24 17.30
C THR A 280 22.92 17.83 17.40
N SER A 281 21.79 17.65 18.09
CA SER A 281 21.10 16.35 18.11
C SER A 281 20.00 16.33 17.06
N MET A 282 19.95 15.26 16.27
CA MET A 282 18.92 15.04 15.27
C MET A 282 18.30 13.65 15.44
N THR A 283 16.98 13.57 15.48
CA THR A 283 16.25 12.30 15.64
C THR A 283 14.95 12.33 14.84
N ILE A 284 14.40 11.16 14.54
CA ILE A 284 13.08 11.01 13.92
C ILE A 284 12.13 10.45 14.98
N ASP A 285 10.98 11.09 15.18
CA ASP A 285 9.96 10.59 16.12
C ASP A 285 9.01 9.57 15.47
N ALA A 286 8.12 9.00 16.29
CA ALA A 286 7.15 7.99 15.85
C ALA A 286 6.12 8.51 14.84
N ASP A 287 6.02 9.83 14.65
CA ASP A 287 5.14 10.49 13.69
C ASP A 287 5.90 10.98 12.44
N ASP A 288 7.11 10.43 12.22
CA ASP A 288 8.01 10.73 11.10
C ASP A 288 8.41 12.22 11.02
N ASN A 289 8.53 12.90 12.16
CA ASN A 289 9.09 14.23 12.17
C ASN A 289 10.60 14.18 12.37
N LEU A 290 11.34 14.83 11.48
CA LEU A 290 12.73 15.15 11.71
C LEU A 290 12.81 16.26 12.76
N ILE A 291 13.35 15.91 13.93
CA ILE A 291 13.56 16.82 15.05
C ILE A 291 15.03 17.24 15.04
N PHE A 292 15.24 18.55 14.97
CA PHE A 292 16.54 19.18 15.10
C PHE A 292 16.59 19.96 16.41
N ILE A 293 17.61 19.75 17.23
CA ILE A 293 17.87 20.58 18.40
C ILE A 293 19.21 21.27 18.17
N ASN A 294 19.15 22.60 18.11
CA ASN A 294 20.31 23.43 17.85
C ASN A 294 21.09 23.76 19.14
N GLU A 295 22.18 24.50 18.99
CA GLU A 295 23.09 24.95 20.04
C GLU A 295 22.46 25.77 21.18
N LYS A 296 21.25 26.30 20.94
CA LYS A 296 20.46 27.08 21.91
C LYS A 296 19.33 26.27 22.53
N GLU A 297 19.38 24.94 22.41
CA GLU A 297 18.29 24.01 22.76
C GLU A 297 16.98 24.29 22.02
N ALA A 298 17.03 25.05 20.91
CA ALA A 298 15.84 25.37 20.13
C ALA A 298 15.48 24.16 19.27
N ARG A 299 14.32 23.56 19.60
CA ARG A 299 13.73 22.45 18.85
C ARG A 299 13.08 22.99 17.57
N GLN A 300 13.58 22.55 16.43
CA GLN A 300 12.93 22.69 15.13
C GLN A 300 12.39 21.33 14.69
N GLN A 301 11.25 21.35 14.00
CA GLN A 301 10.54 20.13 13.59
C GLN A 301 10.12 20.27 12.13
N VAL A 302 10.48 19.28 11.31
CA VAL A 302 10.03 19.17 9.92
C VAL A 302 9.31 17.83 9.78
N ASN A 303 8.04 17.88 9.40
CA ASN A 303 7.28 16.66 9.13
C ASN A 303 7.68 16.12 7.75
N ILE A 304 8.32 14.95 7.68
CA ILE A 304 8.80 14.43 6.38
C ILE A 304 7.66 13.82 5.55
N ARG A 305 6.52 13.44 6.17
CA ARG A 305 5.31 13.03 5.44
C ARG A 305 4.67 14.15 4.64
N SER A 306 4.94 15.42 4.95
CA SER A 306 4.52 16.52 4.09
C SER A 306 5.20 16.54 2.72
N VAL A 307 6.32 15.81 2.58
CA VAL A 307 7.08 15.63 1.33
C VAL A 307 6.69 14.33 0.62
N VAL A 308 6.28 13.31 1.37
CA VAL A 308 5.81 12.01 0.86
C VAL A 308 4.34 12.14 0.45
N LYS A 309 4.07 12.01 -0.85
CA LYS A 309 2.72 12.17 -1.41
C LYS A 309 2.18 10.82 -1.81
N GLU A 310 0.94 10.55 -1.41
CA GLU A 310 0.20 9.37 -1.85
C GLU A 310 -0.07 9.45 -3.36
N PRO A 311 -0.26 8.32 -4.06
CA PRO A 311 -0.51 8.31 -5.49
C PRO A 311 -1.90 8.85 -5.89
N TRP A 312 -2.72 9.27 -4.92
CA TRP A 312 -4.02 9.88 -5.14
C TRP A 312 -4.15 11.30 -4.57
N ARG A 313 -5.21 12.00 -4.99
CA ARG A 313 -5.57 13.32 -4.49
C ARG A 313 -6.71 13.22 -3.49
N VAL A 314 -6.87 14.20 -2.62
CA VAL A 314 -7.94 14.24 -1.60
C VAL A 314 -9.30 14.55 -2.26
N ALA A 315 -10.34 13.78 -1.98
CA ALA A 315 -11.69 13.91 -2.56
C ALA A 315 -12.32 15.29 -2.33
N GLU A 316 -12.11 15.86 -1.15
CA GLU A 316 -12.78 17.07 -0.67
C GLU A 316 -12.29 18.34 -1.36
N ASP A 317 -10.98 18.45 -1.58
CA ASP A 317 -10.35 19.69 -2.04
C ASP A 317 -9.41 19.50 -3.24
N ASN A 318 -9.25 18.26 -3.71
CA ASN A 318 -8.37 17.90 -4.81
C ASN A 318 -6.95 18.43 -4.57
N THR A 319 -6.45 18.36 -3.33
CA THR A 319 -5.03 18.55 -3.00
C THR A 319 -4.27 17.23 -3.09
N GLU A 320 -2.94 17.26 -3.11
CA GLU A 320 -2.13 16.03 -3.06
C GLU A 320 -2.29 15.38 -1.67
N SER A 321 -2.59 14.08 -1.62
CA SER A 321 -2.78 13.39 -0.34
C SER A 321 -1.43 13.11 0.32
N THR A 322 -1.40 13.21 1.64
CA THR A 322 -0.25 12.86 2.51
C THR A 322 -0.62 11.77 3.53
N LYS A 323 -1.84 11.22 3.42
CA LYS A 323 -2.35 10.20 4.34
C LYS A 323 -3.08 9.11 3.58
N VAL A 324 -2.72 7.87 3.90
CA VAL A 324 -3.42 6.67 3.43
C VAL A 324 -4.92 6.63 3.74
N THR A 325 -5.40 7.41 4.72
CA THR A 325 -6.81 7.45 5.14
C THR A 325 -7.63 8.52 4.42
N ASP A 326 -7.01 9.41 3.66
CA ASP A 326 -7.74 10.48 2.97
C ASP A 326 -8.60 9.89 1.85
N ASN A 327 -9.81 10.45 1.69
CA ASN A 327 -10.71 10.03 0.64
C ASN A 327 -10.08 10.25 -0.75
N ILE A 328 -10.25 9.27 -1.64
CA ILE A 328 -9.56 9.24 -2.94
C ILE A 328 -10.35 10.04 -3.98
N PHE A 329 -9.73 11.10 -4.52
CA PHE A 329 -10.13 11.75 -5.77
C PHE A 329 -9.33 11.18 -6.94
N HIS A 330 -10.02 10.72 -7.99
CA HIS A 330 -9.41 10.37 -9.26
C HIS A 330 -10.31 10.78 -10.43
N ASN A 331 -9.78 11.62 -11.33
CA ASN A 331 -10.51 12.06 -12.53
C ASN A 331 -10.26 11.14 -13.75
N GLY A 332 -9.29 10.23 -13.63
CA GLY A 332 -8.88 9.31 -14.68
C GLY A 332 -9.66 8.00 -14.69
N TRP A 333 -9.20 7.07 -15.51
CA TRP A 333 -9.66 5.69 -15.50
C TRP A 333 -8.93 4.88 -14.41
N VAL A 334 -9.63 3.93 -13.80
CA VAL A 334 -9.11 3.02 -12.78
C VAL A 334 -9.15 1.59 -13.30
N GLY A 335 -8.00 0.91 -13.26
CA GLY A 335 -7.86 -0.50 -13.62
C GLY A 335 -7.51 -1.35 -12.41
N VAL A 336 -8.38 -2.31 -12.05
CA VAL A 336 -8.17 -3.22 -10.91
C VAL A 336 -7.83 -4.62 -11.41
N GLY A 337 -6.72 -5.20 -10.94
CA GLY A 337 -6.29 -6.55 -11.32
C GLY A 337 -5.74 -6.67 -12.76
N LEU A 338 -5.37 -5.54 -13.38
CA LEU A 338 -4.80 -5.50 -14.73
C LEU A 338 -3.28 -5.41 -14.68
N THR A 339 -2.59 -6.08 -15.59
CA THR A 339 -1.16 -5.86 -15.82
C THR A 339 -0.92 -4.53 -16.55
N SER A 340 0.29 -3.97 -16.46
CA SER A 340 0.65 -2.72 -17.16
C SER A 340 0.38 -2.76 -18.67
N ALA A 341 0.60 -3.92 -19.31
CA ALA A 341 0.32 -4.12 -20.73
C ALA A 341 -1.20 -4.12 -21.04
N GLN A 342 -2.00 -4.74 -20.17
CA GLN A 342 -3.46 -4.76 -20.30
C GLN A 342 -4.05 -3.36 -20.06
N ALA A 343 -3.58 -2.65 -19.03
CA ALA A 343 -3.99 -1.27 -18.75
C ALA A 343 -3.63 -0.34 -19.92
N SER A 344 -2.41 -0.44 -20.46
CA SER A 344 -1.98 0.37 -21.61
C SER A 344 -2.85 0.12 -22.84
N THR A 345 -3.21 -1.13 -23.12
CA THR A 345 -4.14 -1.46 -24.21
C THR A 345 -5.53 -0.89 -23.96
N ALA A 346 -6.02 -1.00 -22.73
CA ALA A 346 -7.34 -0.49 -22.33
C ALA A 346 -7.43 1.02 -22.50
N ILE A 347 -6.43 1.76 -22.03
CA ILE A 347 -6.37 3.24 -22.09
C ILE A 347 -6.43 3.73 -23.54
N ASN A 348 -5.75 3.05 -24.47
CA ASN A 348 -5.75 3.41 -25.89
C ASN A 348 -7.05 3.03 -26.63
N SER A 349 -8.00 2.37 -25.96
CA SER A 349 -9.29 1.94 -26.50
C SER A 349 -10.42 2.13 -25.48
N LEU A 350 -10.33 3.17 -24.66
CA LEU A 350 -11.34 3.50 -23.66
C LEU A 350 -12.67 3.81 -24.32
N LYS A 351 -13.73 3.24 -23.76
CA LYS A 351 -15.08 3.74 -24.05
C LYS A 351 -15.20 5.12 -23.39
N PRO A 352 -15.88 6.10 -24.03
CA PRO A 352 -15.98 7.46 -23.52
C PRO A 352 -16.39 7.56 -22.04
N ASP A 353 -17.27 6.67 -21.59
CA ASP A 353 -17.87 6.71 -20.24
C ASP A 353 -17.31 5.62 -19.30
N GLU A 354 -16.24 4.92 -19.69
CA GLU A 354 -15.62 3.90 -18.84
C GLU A 354 -14.62 4.54 -17.87
N LYS A 355 -14.94 4.50 -16.57
CA LYS A 355 -14.06 5.00 -15.50
C LYS A 355 -13.44 3.90 -14.65
N LEU A 356 -14.01 2.69 -14.65
CA LEU A 356 -13.53 1.55 -13.87
C LEU A 356 -13.54 0.27 -14.70
N ARG A 357 -12.42 -0.45 -14.73
CA ARG A 357 -12.32 -1.81 -15.28
C ARG A 357 -11.71 -2.74 -14.24
N VAL A 358 -12.35 -3.89 -14.04
CA VAL A 358 -11.89 -4.92 -13.10
C VAL A 358 -11.60 -6.20 -13.88
N ASN A 359 -10.38 -6.72 -13.75
CA ASN A 359 -10.00 -8.05 -14.21
C ASN A 359 -9.93 -8.99 -13.00
N GLY A 360 -11.09 -9.51 -12.62
CA GLY A 360 -11.29 -10.32 -11.42
C GLY A 360 -12.76 -10.33 -11.00
N SER A 361 -13.05 -10.93 -9.86
CA SER A 361 -14.39 -10.91 -9.26
C SER A 361 -14.58 -9.67 -8.38
N ILE A 362 -15.79 -9.11 -8.37
CA ILE A 362 -16.19 -8.03 -7.47
C ILE A 362 -17.04 -8.64 -6.36
N TYR A 363 -16.57 -8.58 -5.12
CA TYR A 363 -17.34 -8.96 -3.94
C TYR A 363 -17.87 -7.70 -3.27
N ALA A 364 -19.18 -7.47 -3.37
CA ALA A 364 -19.86 -6.38 -2.69
C ALA A 364 -20.59 -6.90 -1.45
N ARG A 365 -20.52 -6.15 -0.34
CA ARG A 365 -21.22 -6.50 0.89
C ARG A 365 -22.64 -5.96 0.84
N ASN A 366 -23.61 -6.85 0.99
CA ASN A 366 -25.02 -6.51 1.02
C ASN A 366 -25.62 -6.85 2.40
N SER A 367 -26.76 -6.24 2.73
CA SER A 367 -27.46 -6.44 4.00
C SER A 367 -28.23 -7.76 4.06
N TYR A 368 -28.73 -8.27 2.94
CA TYR A 368 -29.51 -9.50 2.84
C TYR A 368 -29.48 -10.09 1.42
N TYR A 369 -30.06 -11.27 1.26
CA TYR A 369 -30.23 -11.99 -0.01
C TYR A 369 -31.72 -12.34 -0.19
N ALA A 370 -32.20 -12.49 -1.43
CA ALA A 370 -33.63 -12.58 -1.73
C ALA A 370 -34.33 -13.89 -1.29
N ASP A 371 -33.64 -14.75 -0.53
CA ASP A 371 -34.11 -16.08 -0.09
C ASP A 371 -35.40 -16.03 0.77
N TYR A 372 -35.77 -14.83 1.23
CA TYR A 372 -37.06 -14.58 1.91
C TYR A 372 -38.28 -14.82 1.03
N VAL A 373 -38.16 -14.81 -0.29
CA VAL A 373 -39.30 -15.03 -1.22
C VAL A 373 -39.85 -16.44 -1.06
N PHE A 374 -38.97 -17.45 -1.13
CA PHE A 374 -39.36 -18.84 -0.95
C PHE A 374 -39.77 -19.13 0.49
N ASP A 375 -39.05 -18.57 1.46
CA ASP A 375 -39.38 -18.70 2.89
C ASP A 375 -40.82 -18.25 3.15
N ASN A 376 -41.18 -17.04 2.70
CA ASN A 376 -42.54 -16.51 2.83
C ASN A 376 -43.57 -17.38 2.10
N TYR A 377 -43.31 -17.79 0.86
CA TYR A 377 -44.27 -18.54 0.05
C TYR A 377 -44.57 -19.94 0.61
N PHE A 378 -43.56 -20.68 1.09
CA PHE A 378 -43.76 -22.05 1.55
C PHE A 378 -44.16 -22.16 3.02
N THR A 379 -43.75 -21.19 3.87
CA THR A 379 -44.12 -21.19 5.30
C THR A 379 -45.41 -20.41 5.57
N ASN A 380 -45.76 -19.45 4.71
CA ASN A 380 -46.74 -18.40 4.98
C ASN A 380 -46.42 -17.57 6.23
N GLU A 381 -45.15 -17.53 6.65
CA GLU A 381 -44.66 -16.71 7.75
C GLU A 381 -43.89 -15.49 7.23
N VAL A 382 -43.73 -14.50 8.10
CA VAL A 382 -42.92 -13.32 7.82
C VAL A 382 -41.45 -13.74 7.90
N SER A 383 -40.68 -13.52 6.83
CA SER A 383 -39.26 -13.87 6.85
C SER A 383 -38.46 -12.92 7.74
N ALA A 384 -37.53 -13.46 8.52
CA ALA A 384 -36.64 -12.68 9.38
C ALA A 384 -35.66 -11.79 8.59
N LEU A 385 -35.42 -12.13 7.31
CA LEU A 385 -34.52 -11.38 6.42
C LEU A 385 -35.18 -10.13 5.84
N HIS A 386 -36.51 -10.15 5.65
CA HIS A 386 -37.27 -9.03 5.10
C HIS A 386 -38.71 -9.04 5.63
N ALA A 387 -38.93 -8.37 6.77
CA ALA A 387 -40.20 -8.44 7.49
C ALA A 387 -41.39 -7.84 6.73
N ASP A 388 -41.13 -6.88 5.84
CA ASP A 388 -42.17 -6.22 5.05
C ASP A 388 -42.47 -6.93 3.72
N TYR A 389 -41.84 -8.08 3.47
CA TYR A 389 -42.07 -8.85 2.24
C TYR A 389 -43.36 -9.67 2.34
N ASN A 390 -44.13 -9.68 1.24
CA ASN A 390 -45.26 -10.58 1.08
C ASN A 390 -45.43 -10.92 -0.40
N PHE A 391 -45.47 -12.23 -0.71
CA PHE A 391 -45.72 -12.72 -2.06
C PHE A 391 -47.09 -12.23 -2.57
N LYS A 392 -47.13 -11.70 -3.80
CA LYS A 392 -48.34 -11.10 -4.41
C LYS A 392 -48.84 -11.97 -5.54
N ASP A 393 -50.16 -12.13 -5.64
CA ASP A 393 -50.77 -12.79 -6.80
C ASP A 393 -50.63 -11.96 -8.09
N LEU A 394 -50.77 -12.62 -9.24
CA LEU A 394 -50.64 -11.98 -10.55
C LEU A 394 -51.66 -10.86 -10.79
N ALA A 395 -52.84 -10.92 -10.19
CA ALA A 395 -53.87 -9.89 -10.35
C ALA A 395 -53.47 -8.58 -9.63
N THR A 396 -52.90 -8.72 -8.44
CA THR A 396 -52.33 -7.63 -7.64
C THR A 396 -51.12 -7.03 -8.33
N VAL A 397 -50.22 -7.88 -8.85
CA VAL A 397 -49.04 -7.45 -9.63
C VAL A 397 -49.46 -6.70 -10.89
N GLU A 398 -50.42 -7.21 -11.67
CA GLU A 398 -50.93 -6.54 -12.86
C GLU A 398 -51.54 -5.16 -12.54
N SER A 399 -52.33 -5.09 -11.47
CA SER A 399 -52.92 -3.83 -11.01
C SER A 399 -51.86 -2.81 -10.62
N PHE A 400 -50.79 -3.25 -9.93
CA PHE A 400 -49.67 -2.39 -9.57
C PHE A 400 -48.91 -1.89 -10.80
N ILE A 401 -48.61 -2.76 -11.76
CA ILE A 401 -47.90 -2.38 -13.00
C ILE A 401 -48.72 -1.36 -13.80
N LYS A 402 -50.04 -1.55 -13.91
CA LYS A 402 -50.92 -0.59 -14.61
C LYS A 402 -50.94 0.79 -13.96
N ALA A 403 -50.83 0.84 -12.63
CA ALA A 403 -50.84 2.10 -11.89
C ALA A 403 -49.47 2.79 -11.90
N ASN A 404 -48.38 2.04 -11.79
CA ASN A 404 -47.04 2.59 -11.50
C ASN A 404 -46.03 2.44 -12.65
N TYR A 405 -46.32 1.63 -13.66
CA TYR A 405 -45.44 1.36 -14.82
C TYR A 405 -44.07 0.74 -14.49
N HIS A 406 -43.94 0.13 -13.31
CA HIS A 406 -42.80 -0.72 -12.93
C HIS A 406 -43.28 -1.90 -12.08
N LEU A 407 -42.39 -2.88 -11.85
CA LEU A 407 -42.69 -4.03 -11.01
C LEU A 407 -42.66 -3.67 -9.52
N PRO A 408 -43.51 -4.29 -8.68
CA PRO A 408 -43.40 -4.15 -7.22
C PRO A 408 -42.02 -4.59 -6.73
N GLY A 409 -41.41 -3.83 -5.81
CA GLY A 409 -40.09 -4.13 -5.24
C GLY A 409 -38.90 -3.67 -6.11
N ILE A 410 -39.13 -3.18 -7.33
CA ILE A 410 -38.08 -2.54 -8.14
C ILE A 410 -38.10 -1.03 -7.89
N THR A 411 -36.93 -0.44 -7.63
CA THR A 411 -36.78 1.02 -7.49
C THR A 411 -37.23 1.71 -8.78
N PRO A 412 -38.25 2.58 -8.75
CA PRO A 412 -38.69 3.29 -9.93
C PRO A 412 -37.64 4.31 -10.37
N ILE A 413 -37.61 4.57 -11.68
CA ILE A 413 -36.66 5.51 -12.28
C ILE A 413 -36.75 6.93 -11.68
N GLY A 414 -37.93 7.33 -11.19
CA GLY A 414 -38.14 8.65 -10.57
C GLY A 414 -37.51 8.80 -9.19
N ASP A 415 -37.19 7.69 -8.51
CA ASP A 415 -36.55 7.68 -7.19
C ASP A 415 -35.02 7.50 -7.30
N LEU A 416 -34.49 7.30 -8.52
CA LEU A 416 -33.05 7.23 -8.75
C LEU A 416 -32.47 8.64 -8.80
N GLU A 417 -31.32 8.82 -8.14
CA GLU A 417 -30.57 10.07 -8.25
C GLU A 417 -30.06 10.25 -9.68
N GLN A 418 -30.29 11.44 -10.24
CA GLN A 418 -29.83 11.77 -11.59
C GLN A 418 -28.60 12.68 -11.52
N SER A 419 -27.52 12.28 -12.19
CA SER A 419 -26.36 13.15 -12.38
C SER A 419 -26.68 14.24 -13.41
N LYS A 420 -26.19 15.46 -13.17
CA LYS A 420 -26.38 16.61 -14.09
C LYS A 420 -25.71 16.39 -15.45
N GLU A 421 -24.71 15.51 -15.52
CA GLU A 421 -23.92 15.26 -16.72
C GLU A 421 -24.00 13.79 -17.20
N GLU A 422 -24.37 12.83 -16.33
CA GLU A 422 -24.16 11.39 -16.63
C GLU A 422 -25.23 10.45 -16.05
N GLY A 423 -26.46 10.50 -16.58
CA GLY A 423 -27.46 9.43 -16.37
C GLY A 423 -27.96 9.25 -14.93
N TYR A 424 -28.37 8.01 -14.60
CA TYR A 424 -28.92 7.65 -13.29
C TYR A 424 -27.88 6.91 -12.45
N LEU A 425 -27.79 7.27 -11.17
CA LEU A 425 -26.98 6.58 -10.19
C LEU A 425 -27.71 5.32 -9.73
N ILE A 426 -27.09 4.17 -9.99
CA ILE A 426 -27.66 2.85 -9.68
C ILE A 426 -26.74 2.15 -8.69
N ASN A 427 -27.31 1.75 -7.56
CA ASN A 427 -26.65 0.83 -6.66
C ASN A 427 -26.74 -0.59 -7.24
N VAL A 428 -25.62 -1.08 -7.79
CA VAL A 428 -25.53 -2.41 -8.44
C VAL A 428 -25.83 -3.55 -7.46
N SER A 429 -25.44 -3.41 -6.20
CA SER A 429 -25.74 -4.38 -5.15
C SER A 429 -27.24 -4.49 -4.89
N GLU A 430 -27.90 -3.34 -4.71
CA GLU A 430 -29.35 -3.30 -4.46
C GLU A 430 -30.13 -3.83 -5.68
N LEU A 431 -29.76 -3.39 -6.88
CA LEU A 431 -30.36 -3.87 -8.12
C LEU A 431 -30.26 -5.40 -8.25
N SER A 432 -29.12 -5.99 -7.87
CA SER A 432 -28.95 -7.45 -7.93
C SER A 432 -29.94 -8.21 -7.04
N ILE A 433 -30.26 -7.66 -5.86
CA ILE A 433 -31.23 -8.25 -4.93
C ILE A 433 -32.64 -8.13 -5.48
N GLN A 434 -33.01 -6.93 -5.93
CA GLN A 434 -34.33 -6.67 -6.52
C GLN A 434 -34.60 -7.55 -7.74
N LEU A 435 -33.59 -7.73 -8.61
CA LEU A 435 -33.69 -8.64 -9.75
C LEU A 435 -33.86 -10.09 -9.31
N LEU A 436 -33.11 -10.55 -8.32
CA LEU A 436 -33.22 -11.91 -7.81
C LEU A 436 -34.61 -12.16 -7.20
N GLU A 437 -35.12 -11.23 -6.38
CA GLU A 437 -36.48 -11.28 -5.82
C GLU A 437 -37.53 -11.50 -6.93
N LYS A 438 -37.44 -10.73 -8.03
CA LYS A 438 -38.38 -10.88 -9.16
C LYS A 438 -38.19 -12.18 -9.92
N VAL A 439 -36.96 -12.69 -10.04
CA VAL A 439 -36.69 -13.99 -10.65
C VAL A 439 -37.33 -15.10 -9.82
N GLU A 440 -37.19 -15.06 -8.49
CA GLU A 440 -37.80 -16.06 -7.60
C GLU A 440 -39.33 -16.02 -7.65
N GLU A 441 -39.93 -14.82 -7.62
CA GLU A 441 -41.38 -14.66 -7.79
C GLU A 441 -41.87 -15.20 -9.14
N LEU A 442 -41.14 -14.94 -10.22
CA LEU A 442 -41.47 -15.44 -11.55
C LEU A 442 -41.45 -16.99 -11.57
N TYR A 443 -40.49 -17.61 -10.91
CA TYR A 443 -40.44 -19.07 -10.80
C TYR A 443 -41.64 -19.62 -10.02
N LEU A 444 -42.05 -18.97 -8.92
CA LEU A 444 -43.23 -19.37 -8.16
C LEU A 444 -44.50 -19.29 -9.01
N HIS A 445 -44.74 -18.16 -9.69
CA HIS A 445 -45.87 -18.03 -10.61
C HIS A 445 -45.83 -19.03 -11.77
N THR A 446 -44.63 -19.35 -12.28
CA THR A 446 -44.47 -20.37 -13.33
C THR A 446 -44.84 -21.76 -12.82
N ILE A 447 -44.45 -22.11 -11.59
CA ILE A 447 -44.82 -23.37 -10.94
C ILE A 447 -46.34 -23.43 -10.73
N GLU A 448 -46.97 -22.35 -10.25
CA GLU A 448 -48.42 -22.26 -10.11
C GLU A 448 -49.14 -22.45 -11.45
N GLN A 449 -48.66 -21.75 -12.49
CA GLN A 449 -49.20 -21.87 -13.84
C GLN A 449 -49.07 -23.30 -14.38
N HIS A 450 -47.93 -23.96 -14.14
CA HIS A 450 -47.72 -25.34 -14.55
C HIS A 450 -48.71 -26.30 -13.87
N LYS A 451 -48.96 -26.14 -12.56
CA LYS A 451 -49.96 -26.93 -11.83
C LYS A 451 -51.37 -26.74 -12.42
N VAL A 452 -51.73 -25.51 -12.80
CA VAL A 452 -53.01 -25.24 -13.47
C VAL A 452 -53.07 -25.98 -14.81
N ILE A 453 -52.02 -25.94 -15.62
CA ILE A 453 -51.95 -26.64 -16.91
C ILE A 453 -52.11 -28.16 -16.73
N GLU A 454 -51.43 -28.76 -15.75
CA GLU A 454 -51.58 -30.19 -15.45
C GLU A 454 -53.01 -30.54 -15.02
N SER A 455 -53.64 -29.71 -14.19
CA SER A 455 -55.02 -29.91 -13.75
C SER A 455 -56.02 -29.81 -14.91
N GLN A 456 -55.83 -28.84 -15.81
CA GLN A 456 -56.65 -28.65 -17.00
C GLN A 456 -56.48 -29.83 -17.97
N LYS A 457 -55.25 -30.30 -18.17
CA LYS A 457 -54.98 -31.49 -18.98
C LYS A 457 -55.66 -32.73 -18.42
N ALA A 458 -55.57 -32.97 -17.12
CA ALA A 458 -56.25 -34.09 -16.48
C ALA A 458 -57.78 -34.01 -16.60
N ALA A 459 -58.36 -32.80 -16.53
CA ALA A 459 -59.79 -32.60 -16.76
C ALA A 459 -60.19 -32.87 -18.23
N LEU A 460 -59.37 -32.42 -19.19
CA LEU A 460 -59.57 -32.69 -20.62
C LEU A 460 -59.48 -34.19 -20.93
N ASP A 461 -58.51 -34.91 -20.37
CA ASP A 461 -58.35 -36.35 -20.54
C ASP A 461 -59.60 -37.10 -20.02
N LYS A 462 -60.13 -36.71 -18.86
CA LYS A 462 -61.39 -37.26 -18.31
C LYS A 462 -62.59 -36.97 -19.21
N LEU A 463 -62.71 -35.74 -19.72
CA LEU A 463 -63.81 -35.37 -20.62
C LEU A 463 -63.76 -36.15 -21.93
N GLN A 464 -62.55 -36.35 -22.48
CA GLN A 464 -62.33 -37.16 -23.67
C GLN A 464 -62.72 -38.62 -23.44
N GLU A 465 -62.40 -39.19 -22.28
CA GLU A 465 -62.80 -40.55 -21.91
C GLU A 465 -64.33 -40.67 -21.83
N GLN A 466 -65.00 -39.73 -21.16
CA GLN A 466 -66.47 -39.69 -21.09
C GLN A 466 -67.11 -39.55 -22.48
N PHE A 467 -66.53 -38.72 -23.35
CA PHE A 467 -67.01 -38.55 -24.72
C PHE A 467 -66.88 -39.86 -25.53
N ASN A 468 -65.75 -40.55 -25.43
CA ASN A 468 -65.55 -41.84 -26.10
C ASN A 468 -66.53 -42.91 -25.59
N GLN A 469 -66.81 -42.93 -24.28
CA GLN A 469 -67.82 -43.83 -23.70
C GLN A 469 -69.22 -43.54 -24.27
N LEU A 470 -69.60 -42.27 -24.36
CA LEU A 470 -70.90 -41.87 -24.94
C LEU A 470 -71.00 -42.23 -26.43
N GLU A 471 -69.94 -41.99 -27.21
CA GLU A 471 -69.89 -42.32 -28.64
C GLU A 471 -70.10 -43.83 -28.86
N ASN A 472 -69.46 -44.67 -28.03
CA ASN A 472 -69.62 -46.12 -28.08
C ASN A 472 -71.06 -46.55 -27.74
N LEU A 473 -71.70 -45.92 -26.76
CA LEU A 473 -73.11 -46.18 -26.42
C LEU A 473 -74.06 -45.79 -27.57
N VAL A 474 -73.78 -44.69 -28.27
CA VAL A 474 -74.59 -44.25 -29.42
C VAL A 474 -74.39 -45.17 -30.63
N LYS A 475 -73.16 -45.63 -30.88
CA LYS A 475 -72.85 -46.58 -31.96
C LYS A 475 -73.42 -47.98 -31.71
N GLY A 476 -73.49 -48.42 -30.45
CA GLY A 476 -74.04 -49.72 -30.07
C GLY A 476 -75.58 -49.82 -30.11
N ASN A 477 -76.28 -48.70 -30.27
CA ASN A 477 -77.75 -48.63 -30.35
C ASN A 477 -78.29 -48.40 -31.80
N LYS A 478 -77.42 -48.53 -32.81
CA LYS A 478 -77.80 -48.68 -34.22
C LYS A 478 -77.61 -50.13 -34.63
#